data_AF-A0A917YNJ6-F1
#
_entry.id   AF-A0A917YNJ6-F1
#
_cell.length_a   1.000
_cell.length_b   1.000
_cell.length_c   1.000
_cell.angle_alpha   90.00
_cell.angle_beta   90.00
_cell.angle_gamma   90.00
#
_symmetry.space_group_name_H-M   'P 1'
#
loop_
_entity.id
_entity.type
_entity.pdbx_description
1 polymer ?
#
loop_
_entity_poly.entity_id
_entity_poly.type
_entity_poly.pdbx_seq_one_letter_code
_entity_poly.pdbx_strand_id
1 'polypeptide(L)' 'MVVRGGDDRRVLSGIIILIRNGLRWCEAPAELGLPKTHYNRQKRWCGMGAFARIMAGTAAAATERETVMIDALT' A
#
# COMPACT_ATOMS: atom_id res chain seq x y z
N MET A 1 12.49 -7.86 16.15
CA MET A 1 11.13 -8.36 15.84
C MET A 1 11.11 -8.81 14.39
N VAL A 2 11.02 -10.12 14.16
CA VAL A 2 10.98 -10.74 12.82
C VAL A 2 9.58 -10.54 12.26
N VAL A 3 9.43 -9.77 11.18
CA VAL A 3 8.15 -9.64 10.47
C VAL A 3 7.91 -10.93 9.67
N ARG A 4 7.09 -11.83 10.20
CA ARG A 4 6.61 -13.03 9.49
C ARG A 4 5.55 -12.61 8.46
N GLY A 5 5.51 -13.29 7.31
CA GLY A 5 4.78 -12.91 6.09
C GLY A 5 3.24 -12.91 6.14
N GLY A 6 2.62 -12.16 7.05
CA GLY A 6 1.16 -11.94 7.12
C GLY A 6 0.73 -10.47 7.03
N ASP A 7 1.65 -9.52 6.92
CA ASP A 7 1.38 -8.08 7.10
C ASP A 7 1.39 -7.26 5.79
N ASP A 8 1.39 -7.93 4.64
CA ASP A 8 1.56 -7.27 3.34
C ASP A 8 0.37 -6.35 2.99
N ARG A 9 -0.83 -6.69 3.49
CA ARG A 9 -2.05 -5.86 3.33
C ARG A 9 -1.96 -4.55 4.12
N ARG A 10 -1.47 -4.60 5.36
CA ARG A 10 -1.30 -3.41 6.20
C ARG A 10 -0.24 -2.49 5.64
N VAL A 11 0.86 -3.07 5.15
CA VAL A 11 1.91 -2.30 4.48
C VAL A 11 1.41 -1.69 3.17
N LEU A 12 0.58 -2.41 2.40
CA LEU A 12 -0.05 -1.85 1.19
C LEU A 12 -1.00 -0.69 1.54
N SER A 13 -1.84 -0.85 2.57
CA SER A 13 -2.74 0.21 3.04
C SER A 13 -1.97 1.44 3.51
N GLY A 14 -0.89 1.25 4.28
CA GLY A 14 0.00 2.33 4.69
C GLY A 14 0.66 3.05 3.52
N ILE A 15 1.13 2.30 2.50
CA ILE A 15 1.68 2.88 1.27
C ILE A 15 0.62 3.75 0.56
N ILE A 16 -0.61 3.26 0.42
CA ILE A 16 -1.69 3.99 -0.29
C ILE A 16 -2.07 5.27 0.45
N ILE A 17 -2.22 5.21 1.79
CA ILE A 17 -2.57 6.39 2.61
C ILE A 17 -1.48 7.46 2.50
N LEU A 18 -0.21 7.08 2.55
CA LEU A 18 0.92 8.01 2.44
C LEU A 18 0.96 8.68 1.07
N ILE A 19 0.82 7.91 -0.02
CA ILE A 19 0.84 8.46 -1.38
C ILE A 19 -0.37 9.35 -1.64
N ARG A 20 -1.57 8.90 -1.25
CA ARG A 20 -2.83 9.66 -1.46
C ARG A 20 -2.83 11.01 -0.77
N ASN A 21 -2.27 11.08 0.43
CA ASN A 21 -2.23 12.30 1.24
C ASN A 21 -0.95 13.12 1.03
N GLY A 22 -0.02 12.67 0.17
CA GLY A 22 1.25 13.35 -0.07
C GLY A 22 2.20 13.38 1.13
N LEU A 23 2.05 12.42 2.05
CA LEU A 23 2.85 12.34 3.28
C LEU A 23 4.20 11.70 3.01
N ARG A 24 5.21 12.11 3.79
CA ARG A 24 6.52 11.46 3.76
C ARG A 24 6.45 10.12 4.46
N TRP A 25 7.30 9.17 4.04
CA TRP A 25 7.38 7.84 4.68
C TRP A 25 7.64 7.88 6.19
N CYS A 26 8.37 8.89 6.67
CA CYS A 26 8.64 9.10 8.10
C CYS A 26 7.43 9.54 8.92
N GLU A 27 6.39 10.05 8.26
CA GLU A 27 5.14 10.50 8.87
C GLU A 27 4.09 9.37 8.91
N ALA A 28 4.48 8.15 8.53
CA ALA A 28 3.62 6.99 8.62
C ALA A 28 3.20 6.73 10.08
N PRO A 29 1.88 6.59 10.35
CA PRO A 29 1.40 6.14 11.64
C PRO A 29 2.09 4.83 12.04
N ALA A 30 2.56 4.74 13.29
CA ALA A 30 3.23 3.55 13.80
C ALA A 30 2.34 2.29 13.68
N GLU A 31 1.02 2.49 13.74
CA GLU A 31 0.04 1.46 13.50
C GLU A 31 0.14 0.87 12.10
N LEU A 32 0.50 1.61 11.05
CA LEU A 32 0.60 1.07 9.70
C LEU A 32 1.91 0.30 9.47
N GLY A 33 2.84 0.35 10.42
CA GLY A 33 4.12 -0.32 10.40
C GLY A 33 5.30 0.64 10.26
N LEU A 34 6.52 0.13 10.39
CA LEU A 34 7.73 0.96 10.37
C LEU A 34 7.90 1.68 9.02
N PRO A 35 8.31 2.97 9.01
CA PRO A 35 8.59 3.74 7.79
C PRO A 35 9.50 3.01 6.78
N LYS A 36 10.53 2.33 7.29
CA LYS A 36 11.51 1.59 6.48
C LYS A 36 10.88 0.41 5.73
N THR A 37 9.86 -0.21 6.31
CA THR A 37 9.15 -1.35 5.70
C THR A 37 8.34 -0.92 4.49
N HIS A 38 7.64 0.21 4.59
CA HIS A 38 6.85 0.78 3.50
C HIS A 38 7.72 1.15 2.29
N TYR A 39 8.82 1.88 2.53
CA TYR A 39 9.75 2.27 1.45
C TYR A 39 10.35 1.05 0.74
N ASN A 40 10.90 0.09 1.50
CA ASN A 40 11.56 -1.07 0.93
C ASN A 40 10.59 -1.96 0.13
N ARG A 41 9.36 -2.13 0.62
CA ARG A 41 8.33 -2.90 -0.10
C ARG A 41 7.82 -2.17 -1.33
N GLN A 42 7.53 -0.87 -1.21
CA GLN A 42 7.12 -0.07 -2.36
C GLN A 42 8.17 -0.14 -3.48
N LYS A 43 9.44 0.09 -3.15
CA LYS A 43 10.54 0.01 -4.13
C LYS A 43 10.60 -1.36 -4.82
N ARG A 44 10.48 -2.45 -4.06
CA ARG A 44 10.48 -3.82 -4.60
C ARG A 44 9.27 -4.07 -5.51
N TRP A 45 8.08 -3.69 -5.08
CA TRP A 45 6.84 -3.91 -5.84
C TRP A 45 6.74 -3.04 -7.08
N CYS A 46 7.23 -1.80 -7.04
CA CYS A 46 7.38 -0.95 -8.22
C CYS A 46 8.36 -1.57 -9.22
N GLY A 47 9.53 -2.06 -8.76
CA GLY A 47 10.49 -2.76 -9.63
C GLY A 47 9.94 -4.04 -10.27
N MET A 48 8.98 -4.70 -9.62
CA MET A 48 8.27 -5.87 -10.16
C MET A 48 7.05 -5.50 -11.01
N GLY A 49 6.66 -4.23 -11.09
CA GLY A 49 5.42 -3.80 -11.74
C GLY A 49 4.14 -4.31 -11.04
N ALA A 50 4.22 -4.72 -9.77
CA ALA A 50 3.08 -5.23 -9.03
C ALA A 50 2.06 -4.11 -8.71
N PHE A 51 2.54 -2.92 -8.33
CA PHE A 51 1.68 -1.75 -8.14
C PHE A 51 0.91 -1.37 -9.40
N ALA A 52 1.59 -1.34 -10.55
CA ALA A 52 0.96 -1.02 -11.82
C ALA A 52 -0.12 -2.04 -12.20
N ARG A 53 0.13 -3.34 -11.97
CA ARG A 53 -0.85 -4.41 -12.23
C ARG A 53 -2.05 -4.34 -11.31
N ILE A 54 -1.85 -4.10 -10.02
CA ILE A 54 -2.93 -3.94 -9.04
C ILE A 54 -3.79 -2.74 -9.43
N MET A 55 -3.17 -1.56 -9.63
CA MET A 55 -3.89 -0.33 -9.98
C MET A 55 -4.63 -0.44 -11.32
N ALA A 56 -4.04 -1.08 -12.32
CA ALA A 56 -4.70 -1.31 -13.61
C ALA A 56 -5.92 -2.24 -13.46
N GLY A 57 -5.80 -3.30 -12.65
CA GLY A 57 -6.93 -4.18 -12.33
C GLY A 57 -8.05 -3.45 -11.57
N THR A 58 -7.69 -2.59 -10.62
CA THR A 58 -8.67 -1.78 -9.87
C THR A 58 -9.35 -0.73 -10.75
N ALA A 59 -8.60 -0.03 -11.61
CA ALA A 59 -9.14 0.97 -12.52
C ALA A 59 -10.05 0.36 -13.61
N ALA A 60 -9.76 -0.87 -14.05
CA ALA A 60 -10.62 -1.61 -14.97
C ALA A 60 -11.96 -2.04 -14.33
N ALA A 61 -11.99 -2.21 -13.00
CA ALA A 61 -13.20 -2.55 -12.24
C ALA A 61 -14.00 -1.30 -11.80
N ALA A 62 -13.37 -0.13 -11.69
CA ALA A 62 -14.01 1.11 -11.27
C ALA A 62 -14.61 1.87 -12.48
N THR A 63 -15.89 1.64 -12.78
CA THR A 63 -16.58 2.28 -13.91
C THR A 63 -17.10 3.70 -13.60
N GLU A 64 -17.11 4.12 -12.35
CA GLU A 64 -17.35 5.50 -11.92
C GLU A 64 -16.33 5.87 -10.85
N ARG A 65 -16.25 7.15 -10.43
CA ARG A 65 -15.34 7.66 -9.38
C ARG A 65 -15.68 7.10 -7.99
N GLU A 66 -15.86 5.79 -7.89
CA GLU A 66 -16.06 5.07 -6.66
C GLU A 66 -14.70 4.86 -6.02
N THR A 67 -14.57 5.29 -4.77
CA THR A 67 -13.35 5.06 -4.00
C THR A 67 -13.27 3.56 -3.73
N VAL A 68 -12.51 2.83 -4.55
CA VAL A 68 -12.28 1.40 -4.34
C VAL A 68 -11.37 1.24 -3.12
N MET A 69 -11.99 0.97 -1.98
CA MET A 69 -11.29 0.61 -0.76
C MET A 69 -10.72 -0.79 -0.93
N ILE A 70 -9.39 -0.93 -0.85
CA ILE A 70 -8.77 -2.24 -0.68
C ILE A 70 -9.03 -2.63 0.78
N ASP A 71 -10.15 -3.31 1.03
CA ASP A 71 -10.54 -3.69 2.39
C ASP A 71 -9.49 -4.63 3.01
N ALA A 72 -9.11 -4.33 4.24
CA ALA A 72 -8.10 -5.05 5.02
C ALA A 72 -8.65 -5.50 6.39
N LEU A 73 -9.97 -5.49 6.61
CA LEU A 73 -10.59 -6.00 7.83
C LEU A 73 -11.31 -7.33 7.59
N THR A 74 -10.53 -8.42 7.57
CA THR A 74 -10.96 -9.73 8.08
C THR A 74 -9.74 -10.51 8.55
#